data_AF-A6FGR0-F1
#
_entry.id   AF-A6FGR0-F1
#
_cell.length_a   1.000
_cell.length_b   1.000
_cell.length_c   1.000
_cell.angle_alpha   90.00
_cell.angle_beta   90.00
_cell.angle_gamma   90.00
#
_symmetry.space_group_name_H-M   'P 1'
#
loop_
_entity.id
_entity.type
_entity.pdbx_description
1 polymer ?
#
loop_
_entity_poly.entity_id
_entity_poly.type
_entity_poly.pdbx_seq_one_letter_code
_entity_poly.pdbx_strand_id
1 'polypeptide(L)' 'MKIAIVTACPSGIASSLIAAGLLEKAVAELNWQADIECHSSVAPVTSLTQQQIAAAECIVIAAN' A
#
# COMPACT_ATOMS: atom_id res chain seq x y z
N MET A 1 8.24 -10.42 7.82
CA MET A 1 8.35 -8.98 8.08
C MET A 1 6.97 -8.36 7.93
N LYS A 2 6.59 -7.38 8.74
CA LYS A 2 5.32 -6.66 8.61
C LYS A 2 5.58 -5.24 8.14
N ILE A 3 4.96 -4.83 7.03
CA ILE A 3 5.16 -3.52 6.42
C ILE A 3 3.84 -2.81 6.18
N ALA A 4 3.86 -1.49 6.16
CA ALA A 4 2.73 -0.66 5.77
C ALA A 4 3.06 0.00 4.43
N ILE A 5 2.09 0.04 3.51
CA ILE A 5 2.28 0.57 2.16
C ILE A 5 1.22 1.62 1.88
N VAL A 6 1.65 2.79 1.39
CA VAL A 6 0.77 3.84 0.89
C VAL A 6 1.05 4.07 -0.58
N THR A 7 0.02 4.01 -1.41
CA THR A 7 0.11 4.34 -2.84
C THR A 7 -0.81 5.50 -3.18
N ALA A 8 -0.31 6.47 -3.96
CA ALA A 8 -1.10 7.62 -4.38
C ALA A 8 -0.65 8.13 -5.75
N CYS A 9 -1.61 8.61 -6.56
CA CYS A 9 -1.33 9.20 -7.86
C CYS A 9 -2.43 10.22 -8.19
N PRO A 10 -2.10 11.50 -8.43
CA PRO A 10 -3.07 12.59 -8.62
C PRO A 10 -3.88 12.43 -9.91
N SER A 11 -3.34 11.73 -10.90
CA SER A 11 -4.04 11.36 -12.13
C SER A 11 -4.97 10.15 -11.97
N GLY A 12 -5.00 9.54 -10.78
CA GLY A 12 -6.19 8.91 -10.22
C GLY A 12 -6.39 7.42 -10.44
N ILE A 13 -5.74 6.76 -11.41
CA ILE A 13 -6.18 5.40 -11.79
C ILE A 13 -5.05 4.41 -11.96
N ALA A 14 -4.18 4.61 -12.95
CA ALA A 14 -3.30 3.54 -13.40
C ALA A 14 -2.21 3.22 -12.37
N SER A 15 -1.43 4.23 -11.96
CA SER A 15 -0.22 3.97 -11.20
C SER A 15 -0.48 3.53 -9.76
N SER A 16 -1.48 4.07 -9.05
CA SER A 16 -1.77 3.66 -7.65
C SER A 16 -2.21 2.21 -7.57
N LEU A 17 -3.19 1.80 -8.39
CA LEU A 17 -3.76 0.46 -8.34
C LEU A 17 -2.75 -0.60 -8.81
N ILE A 18 -2.02 -0.30 -9.88
CA ILE A 18 -0.96 -1.17 -10.39
C ILE A 18 0.17 -1.29 -9.35
N ALA A 19 0.60 -0.18 -8.76
CA ALA A 19 1.63 -0.22 -7.71
C ALA A 19 1.18 -1.03 -6.50
N ALA A 20 -0.06 -0.84 -6.02
CA ALA A 20 -0.61 -1.59 -4.90
C ALA A 20 -0.61 -3.10 -5.18
N GLY A 21 -1.11 -3.54 -6.35
CA GLY A 21 -1.14 -4.96 -6.70
C GLY A 21 0.24 -5.57 -6.95
N LEU A 22 1.19 -4.82 -7.52
CA LEU A 22 2.57 -5.30 -7.68
C LEU A 22 3.29 -5.42 -6.34
N LEU A 23 3.08 -4.46 -5.44
CA LEU A 23 3.66 -4.48 -4.10
C LEU A 23 3.06 -5.62 -3.25
N GLU A 24 1.75 -5.87 -3.35
CA GLU A 24 1.11 -7.01 -2.70
C GLU A 24 1.71 -8.34 -3.16
N LYS A 25 1.94 -8.51 -4.47
CA LYS A 25 2.62 -9.69 -5.02
C LYS A 25 4.04 -9.84 -4.50
N ALA A 26 4.82 -8.77 -4.49
CA ALA A 26 6.20 -8.79 -3.99
C ALA A 26 6.25 -9.18 -2.49
N VAL A 27 5.30 -8.67 -1.70
CA VAL A 27 5.15 -9.04 -0.28
C VAL A 27 4.84 -10.52 -0.12
N ALA A 28 3.93 -11.05 -0.94
CA ALA A 28 3.60 -12.47 -0.94
C ALA A 28 4.80 -13.35 -1.33
N GLU A 29 5.57 -12.96 -2.36
CA GLU A 29 6.78 -13.67 -2.79
C GLU A 29 7.88 -13.70 -1.72
N LEU A 30 7.94 -12.67 -0.89
CA LEU A 30 8.90 -12.57 0.22
C LEU A 30 8.40 -13.21 1.52
N ASN A 31 7.21 -13.81 1.53
CA ASN A 31 6.51 -14.30 2.73
C ASN A 31 6.39 -13.21 3.82
N TRP A 32 6.12 -11.98 3.42
CA TRP A 32 5.90 -10.84 4.31
C TRP A 32 4.40 -10.57 4.49
N GLN A 33 4.07 -9.72 5.45
CA GLN A 33 2.72 -9.20 5.64
C GLN A 33 2.73 -7.71 5.29
N ALA A 34 1.74 -7.27 4.53
CA ALA A 34 1.57 -5.86 4.23
C ALA A 34 0.14 -5.40 4.50
N ASP A 35 0.04 -4.25 5.17
CA ASP A 35 -1.18 -3.46 5.24
C ASP A 35 -1.10 -2.36 4.16
N ILE A 36 -2.01 -2.34 3.20
CA ILE A 36 -1.94 -1.46 2.01
C ILE A 36 -3.07 -0.44 2.02
N GLU A 37 -2.69 0.85 1.95
CA GLU A 37 -3.59 1.98 1.73
C GLU A 37 -3.41 2.52 0.30
N CYS A 38 -4.45 2.34 -0.51
CA CYS A 38 -4.46 2.72 -1.92
C CYS A 38 -5.36 3.93 -2.17
N HIS A 39 -4.75 5.06 -2.54
CA HIS A 39 -5.45 6.27 -2.95
C HIS A 39 -5.66 6.25 -4.47
N SER A 40 -6.88 5.90 -4.88
CA SER A 40 -7.33 5.90 -6.28
C SER A 40 -8.70 6.56 -6.40
N SER A 41 -9.04 7.06 -7.59
CA SER A 41 -10.37 7.61 -7.87
C SER A 41 -11.43 6.53 -8.16
N VAL A 42 -11.02 5.26 -8.23
CA VAL A 42 -11.87 4.13 -8.64
C VAL A 42 -12.33 3.27 -7.47
N ALA A 43 -11.51 3.17 -6.42
CA ALA A 43 -11.80 2.35 -5.25
C ALA A 43 -11.81 3.19 -3.97
N PRO A 44 -12.68 2.86 -2.99
CA PRO A 44 -12.65 3.49 -1.68
C PRO A 44 -11.31 3.22 -0.99
N VAL A 45 -10.76 4.26 -0.36
CA VAL A 45 -9.48 4.18 0.36
C VAL A 45 -9.72 3.50 1.70
N THR A 46 -8.98 2.42 1.96
CA THR A 46 -8.88 1.84 3.30
C THR A 46 -7.65 2.43 3.98
N SER A 47 -7.87 3.40 4.86
CA SER A 47 -6.77 4.04 5.60
C SER A 47 -6.15 3.11 6.63
N LEU A 48 -4.83 3.21 6.78
CA LEU A 48 -4.09 2.49 7.81
C LEU A 48 -4.49 2.98 9.20
N THR A 49 -4.77 2.03 10.08
CA THR A 49 -4.99 2.31 11.50
C THR A 49 -3.65 2.58 12.19
N GLN A 50 -3.70 3.32 13.29
CA GLN A 50 -2.53 3.58 14.12
C GLN A 50 -1.85 2.30 14.61
N GLN A 51 -2.62 1.22 14.82
CA GLN A 51 -2.13 -0.09 15.23
C GLN A 51 -1.34 -0.78 14.11
N GLN A 52 -1.79 -0.68 12.85
CA GLN A 52 -1.07 -1.22 11.69
C GLN A 52 0.25 -0.49 11.49
N ILE A 53 0.25 0.85 11.62
CA ILE A 53 1.45 1.67 11.53
C ILE A 53 2.45 1.33 12.64
N ALA A 54 1.98 1.18 13.89
CA ALA A 54 2.84 0.83 15.02
C ALA A 54 3.40 -0.61 14.95
N ALA A 55 2.68 -1.53 14.31
CA ALA A 55 3.12 -2.91 14.11
C ALA A 55 4.01 -3.08 12.87
N ALA A 56 4.09 -2.09 11.99
CA ALA A 56 4.92 -2.13 10.80
C ALA A 56 6.39 -1.86 11.15
N GLU A 57 7.27 -2.72 10.66
CA GLU A 57 8.72 -2.57 10.76
C GLU A 57 9.25 -1.53 9.77
N CYS A 58 8.52 -1.32 8.67
CA CYS A 58 8.85 -0.37 7.61
C CYS A 58 7.57 0.19 6.98
N ILE A 59 7.64 1.44 6.55
CA ILE A 59 6.58 2.12 5.79
C ILE A 59 7.12 2.46 4.40
N VAL A 60 6.41 1.99 3.36
CA VAL A 60 6.73 2.26 1.95
C VAL A 60 5.70 3.22 1.39
N ILE A 61 6.16 4.37 0.89
CA ILE A 61 5.29 5.37 0.25
C ILE A 61 5.65 5.44 -1.23
N ALA A 62 4.74 4.97 -2.09
CA ALA A 62 4.85 5.05 -3.54
C ALA A 62 3.84 6.08 -4.05
N ALA A 63 4.24 7.35 -4.05
CA ALA A 63 3.41 8.47 -4.45
C ALA A 63 4.15 9.40 -5.44
N ASN A 64 3.39 10.02 -6.34
CA ASN A 64 3.84 11.07 -7.27
C ASN A 64 2.79 12.18 -7.31
#